data_AF-A0AA36GQH7-F1
#
_entry.id   AF-A0AA36GQH7-F1
#
_cell.length_a   1.000
_cell.length_b   1.000
_cell.length_c   1.000
_cell.angle_alpha   90.00
_cell.angle_beta   90.00
_cell.angle_gamma   90.00
#
_symmetry.space_group_name_H-M   'P 1'
#
loop_
_entity.id
_entity.type
_entity.pdbx_description
1 polymer ?
#
loop_
_entity_poly.entity_id
_entity_poly.type
_entity_poly.pdbx_seq_one_letter_code
_entity_poly.pdbx_strand_id
1 'polypeptide(L)'
;MVMALALALPLGLSIALDNLKQFAGSVQAELRDAGLGEAIDALNDNPLPSLLVITPGQGKDDARLARALESLPEADLVQHDALWRQRLDAWLAFGARLVQVLSVLLGAGAALVVGNTLLGASDGFIRRPFLYLGAWYGLGAGAVALALIAAAGAALRMPLAELSRSYGSPFVLHGLDLLHGGLVLLGTLLLGWLGAWLVTGHFLRQTRPTDT
;
A
#
# COMPACT_ATOMS: atom_id res chain seq x y z
N MET A 1 9.20 -8.38 -21.82
CA MET A 1 8.29 -8.43 -20.64
C MET A 1 7.67 -9.82 -20.40
N VAL A 2 7.59 -10.71 -21.40
CA VAL A 2 7.08 -12.09 -21.25
C VAL A 2 8.02 -13.02 -20.46
N MET A 3 9.34 -12.75 -20.47
CA MET A 3 10.34 -13.61 -19.81
C MET A 3 10.36 -13.51 -18.27
N ALA A 4 9.98 -12.37 -17.69
CA ALA A 4 9.96 -12.19 -16.23
C ALA A 4 8.77 -12.89 -15.56
N LEU A 5 7.64 -13.02 -16.27
CA LEU A 5 6.45 -13.72 -15.79
C LEU A 5 6.61 -15.25 -15.84
N ALA A 6 7.41 -15.76 -16.80
CA ALA A 6 7.70 -17.18 -16.96
C ALA A 6 8.59 -17.76 -15.83
N LEU A 7 9.41 -16.92 -15.18
CA LEU A 7 10.31 -17.35 -14.11
C LEU A 7 9.66 -17.33 -12.72
N ALA A 8 8.67 -16.47 -12.50
CA ALA A 8 7.99 -16.31 -11.21
C ALA A 8 7.00 -17.47 -10.89
N LEU A 9 6.38 -18.04 -11.93
CA LEU A 9 5.39 -19.11 -11.80
C LEU A 9 5.96 -20.45 -11.28
N PRO A 10 7.09 -20.99 -11.80
CA PRO A 10 7.65 -22.25 -11.30
C PRO A 10 8.23 -22.14 -9.88
N LEU A 11 8.75 -20.95 -9.51
CA LEU A 11 9.31 -20.70 -8.19
C LEU A 11 8.24 -20.61 -7.10
N GLY A 12 7.09 -19.98 -7.41
CA GLY A 12 5.94 -19.95 -6.50
C GLY A 12 5.32 -21.34 -6.29
N LEU A 13 5.31 -22.18 -7.34
CA LEU A 13 4.78 -23.54 -7.28
C LEU A 13 5.64 -24.47 -6.43
N SER A 14 6.98 -24.38 -6.51
CA SER A 14 7.86 -25.20 -5.67
C SER A 14 7.71 -24.88 -4.18
N ILE A 15 7.62 -23.60 -3.83
CA ILE A 15 7.43 -23.14 -2.45
C ILE A 15 6.06 -23.61 -1.91
N ALA A 16 5.02 -23.56 -2.74
CA ALA A 16 3.70 -24.06 -2.35
C ALA A 16 3.68 -25.59 -2.14
N LEU A 17 4.39 -26.35 -2.99
CA LEU A 17 4.49 -27.81 -2.87
C LEU A 17 5.31 -28.25 -1.65
N ASP A 18 6.37 -27.53 -1.30
CA ASP A 18 7.19 -27.82 -0.13
C ASP A 18 6.42 -27.56 1.17
N ASN A 19 5.67 -26.46 1.23
CA ASN A 19 4.77 -26.17 2.35
C ASN A 19 3.67 -27.23 2.48
N LEU A 20 3.12 -27.72 1.36
CA LEU A 20 2.08 -28.76 1.37
C LEU A 20 2.60 -30.11 1.88
N LYS A 21 3.82 -30.50 1.48
CA LYS A 21 4.46 -31.73 1.97
C LYS A 21 4.78 -31.66 3.46
N GLN A 22 5.26 -30.50 3.92
CA GLN A 22 5.57 -30.29 5.33
C GLN A 22 4.30 -30.29 6.20
N PHE A 23 3.22 -29.69 5.71
CA PHE A 23 1.91 -29.71 6.35
C PHE A 23 1.29 -31.11 6.39
N ALA A 24 1.36 -31.86 5.28
CA ALA A 24 0.88 -33.24 5.25
C ALA A 24 1.64 -34.15 6.23
N GLY A 25 2.97 -33.98 6.31
CA GLY A 25 3.81 -34.71 7.27
C GLY A 25 3.50 -34.37 8.73
N SER A 26 3.25 -33.09 9.06
CA SER A 26 2.94 -32.67 10.42
C SER A 26 1.56 -33.15 10.88
N VAL A 27 0.56 -33.13 10.00
CA VAL A 27 -0.79 -33.62 10.30
C VAL A 27 -0.78 -35.13 10.55
N GLN A 28 -0.01 -35.90 9.76
CA GLN A 28 0.12 -37.35 9.95
C GLN A 28 0.82 -37.71 11.26
N ALA A 29 1.83 -36.94 11.67
CA ALA A 29 2.51 -37.11 12.95
C ALA A 29 1.57 -36.82 14.13
N GLU A 30 0.78 -35.74 14.03
CA GLU A 30 -0.16 -35.33 15.08
C GLU A 30 -1.36 -36.27 15.23
N LEU A 31 -1.86 -36.84 14.13
CA LEU A 31 -2.90 -37.88 14.15
C LEU A 31 -2.41 -39.18 14.82
N ARG A 32 -1.13 -39.51 14.67
CA ARG A 32 -0.51 -40.66 15.37
C ARG A 32 -0.36 -40.41 16.87
N ASP A 33 0.02 -39.20 17.25
CA ASP A 33 0.18 -38.80 18.65
C ASP A 33 -1.18 -38.64 19.38
N ALA A 34 -2.23 -38.29 18.65
CA ALA A 34 -3.60 -38.18 19.16
C ALA A 34 -4.31 -39.52 19.44
N GLY A 35 -3.60 -40.66 19.39
CA GLY A 35 -4.16 -41.98 19.73
C GLY A 35 -5.10 -42.59 18.68
N LEU A 36 -5.25 -41.96 17.51
CA LEU A 36 -6.05 -42.47 16.39
C LEU A 36 -5.34 -43.57 15.59
N GLY A 37 -4.05 -43.82 15.84
CA GLY A 37 -3.27 -44.88 15.16
C GLY A 37 -3.84 -46.28 15.38
N GLU A 38 -4.21 -46.64 16.62
CA GLU A 38 -4.82 -47.93 16.94
C GLU A 38 -6.25 -48.07 16.37
N ALA A 39 -6.99 -46.96 16.25
CA ALA A 39 -8.33 -46.96 15.66
C ALA A 39 -8.30 -47.15 14.14
N ILE A 40 -7.26 -46.64 13.46
CA ILE A 40 -7.01 -46.82 12.02
C ILE A 40 -6.54 -48.26 11.74
N ASP A 41 -5.68 -48.84 12.58
CA ASP A 41 -5.22 -50.24 12.42
C ASP A 41 -6.33 -51.27 12.70
N ALA A 42 -7.38 -50.90 13.43
CA ALA A 42 -8.57 -51.74 13.69
C ALA A 42 -9.60 -51.75 12.52
N LEU A 43 -9.47 -50.83 11.57
CA LEU A 43 -10.33 -50.74 10.37
C LEU A 43 -9.75 -51.63 9.26
N ASN A 44 -10.33 -52.83 9.12
CA ASN A 44 -9.85 -53.85 8.16
C ASN A 44 -10.07 -53.47 6.68
N ASP A 45 -11.00 -52.54 6.40
CA ASP A 45 -11.34 -52.04 5.06
C ASP A 45 -11.40 -50.51 5.06
N ASN A 46 -11.14 -49.90 3.90
CA ASN A 46 -11.13 -48.45 3.71
C ASN A 46 -12.53 -47.85 3.94
N PRO A 47 -12.75 -47.09 5.05
CA PRO A 47 -14.06 -46.56 5.41
C PRO A 47 -14.40 -45.26 4.69
N LEU A 48 -13.46 -44.70 3.92
CA LEU A 48 -13.64 -43.42 3.24
C LEU A 48 -14.31 -43.64 1.88
N PRO A 49 -15.26 -42.75 1.49
CA PRO A 49 -15.81 -42.75 0.15
C PRO A 49 -14.69 -42.53 -0.88
N SER A 50 -14.84 -43.12 -2.06
CA SER A 50 -13.90 -42.93 -3.16
C SER A 50 -13.95 -41.48 -3.64
N LEU A 51 -12.81 -40.77 -3.59
CA LEU A 51 -12.71 -39.37 -3.99
C LEU A 51 -12.16 -39.29 -5.42
N LEU A 52 -12.96 -38.77 -6.35
CA LEU A 52 -12.54 -38.49 -7.72
C LEU A 52 -12.36 -36.98 -7.90
N VAL A 53 -11.10 -36.53 -8.00
CA VAL A 53 -10.78 -35.12 -8.26
C VAL A 53 -10.75 -34.87 -9.77
N ILE A 54 -11.67 -34.05 -10.25
CA ILE A 54 -11.77 -33.69 -11.67
C ILE A 54 -11.30 -32.26 -11.84
N THR A 55 -10.17 -32.08 -12.52
CA THR A 55 -9.62 -30.77 -12.86
C THR A 55 -10.00 -30.44 -14.31
N PRO A 56 -10.95 -29.51 -14.56
CA PRO A 56 -11.30 -29.09 -15.91
C PRO A 56 -10.13 -28.36 -16.58
N GLY A 57 -10.05 -28.49 -17.91
CA GLY A 57 -9.08 -27.75 -18.72
C GLY A 57 -9.38 -26.25 -18.75
N GLN A 58 -8.34 -25.43 -18.79
CA GLN A 58 -8.38 -23.95 -18.81
C GLN A 58 -9.49 -23.41 -19.74
N GLY A 59 -10.37 -22.56 -19.19
CA GLY A 59 -11.43 -21.87 -19.96
C GLY A 59 -12.69 -22.68 -20.25
N LYS A 60 -12.85 -23.88 -19.69
CA LYS A 60 -14.11 -24.64 -19.76
C LYS A 60 -15.05 -24.27 -18.61
N ASP A 61 -16.35 -24.45 -18.83
CA ASP A 61 -17.40 -24.11 -17.86
C ASP A 61 -17.49 -25.18 -16.77
N ASP A 62 -16.70 -25.00 -15.70
CA ASP A 62 -16.65 -25.90 -14.55
C ASP A 62 -18.04 -26.12 -13.93
N ALA A 63 -18.91 -25.09 -13.95
CA ALA A 63 -20.24 -25.15 -13.35
C ALA A 63 -21.20 -26.03 -14.16
N ARG A 64 -21.02 -26.11 -15.49
CA ARG A 64 -21.75 -27.04 -16.35
C ARG A 64 -21.28 -28.47 -16.15
N LEU A 65 -19.99 -28.68 -15.95
CA LEU A 65 -19.41 -30.01 -15.68
C LEU A 65 -19.86 -30.54 -14.32
N ALA A 66 -19.87 -29.70 -13.28
CA ALA A 66 -20.34 -30.08 -11.94
C ALA A 66 -21.81 -30.56 -11.95
N ARG A 67 -22.70 -29.83 -12.63
CA ARG A 67 -24.13 -30.23 -12.78
C ARG A 67 -24.30 -31.54 -13.54
N ALA A 68 -23.46 -31.80 -14.54
CA ALA A 68 -23.50 -33.07 -15.27
C ALA A 68 -23.07 -34.24 -14.37
N LEU A 69 -22.08 -34.03 -13.51
CA LEU A 69 -21.60 -35.02 -12.55
C LEU A 69 -22.59 -35.28 -11.42
N GLU A 70 -23.33 -34.26 -10.97
CA GLU A 70 -24.43 -34.40 -9.98
C GLU A 70 -25.59 -35.26 -10.47
N SER A 71 -25.76 -35.40 -11.80
CA SER A 71 -26.83 -36.20 -12.39
C SER A 71 -26.50 -37.70 -12.50
N LEU A 72 -25.26 -38.11 -12.19
CA LEU A 72 -24.85 -39.50 -12.22
C LEU A 72 -25.32 -40.23 -10.95
N PRO A 73 -25.94 -41.41 -11.07
CA PRO A 73 -26.43 -42.17 -9.91
C PRO A 73 -25.30 -42.69 -9.00
N GLU A 74 -24.05 -42.65 -9.46
CA GLU A 74 -22.84 -43.07 -8.73
C GLU A 74 -22.21 -41.93 -7.91
N ALA A 75 -22.68 -40.68 -8.07
CA ALA A 75 -22.14 -39.51 -7.41
C ALA A 75 -22.97 -39.16 -6.16
N ASP A 76 -22.44 -39.48 -4.98
CA ASP A 76 -23.13 -39.27 -3.70
C ASP A 76 -23.01 -37.81 -3.18
N LEU A 77 -21.86 -37.15 -3.44
CA LEU A 77 -21.64 -35.74 -3.09
C LEU A 77 -20.73 -35.06 -4.11
N VAL A 78 -21.23 -34.00 -4.75
CA VAL A 78 -20.43 -33.13 -5.64
C VAL A 78 -20.23 -31.78 -4.96
N GLN A 79 -18.99 -31.47 -4.60
CA GLN A 79 -18.65 -30.20 -3.94
C GLN A 79 -17.96 -29.27 -4.92
N HIS A 80 -18.63 -28.18 -5.29
CA HIS A 80 -18.10 -27.16 -6.20
C HIS A 80 -18.07 -25.78 -5.55
N ASP A 81 -16.92 -25.38 -5.04
CA ASP A 81 -16.75 -24.07 -4.41
C ASP A 81 -16.26 -23.04 -5.47
N ALA A 82 -17.21 -22.43 -6.18
CA ALA A 82 -16.95 -21.51 -7.30
C ALA A 82 -16.79 -20.04 -6.87
N LEU A 83 -17.49 -19.66 -5.79
CA LEU A 83 -17.64 -18.27 -5.38
C LEU A 83 -16.32 -17.63 -4.94
N TRP A 84 -15.49 -18.37 -4.19
CA TRP A 84 -14.21 -17.85 -3.73
C TRP A 84 -13.22 -17.66 -4.89
N ARG A 85 -13.19 -18.60 -5.86
CA ARG A 85 -12.35 -18.50 -7.07
C ARG A 85 -12.76 -17.32 -7.92
N GLN A 86 -14.06 -17.15 -8.16
CA GLN A 86 -14.57 -16.01 -8.91
C GLN A 86 -14.20 -14.67 -8.26
N ARG A 87 -14.25 -14.58 -6.92
CA ARG A 87 -13.81 -13.39 -6.18
C ARG A 87 -12.31 -13.14 -6.34
N LEU A 88 -11.49 -14.18 -6.22
CA LEU A 88 -10.04 -14.09 -6.40
C LEU A 88 -9.69 -13.64 -7.82
N ASP A 89 -10.32 -14.25 -8.84
CA ASP A 89 -10.12 -13.87 -10.23
C ASP A 89 -10.51 -12.42 -10.49
N ALA A 90 -11.60 -11.93 -9.87
CA ALA A 90 -11.99 -10.53 -9.95
C ALA A 90 -10.94 -9.60 -9.32
N TRP A 91 -10.38 -9.96 -8.16
CA TRP A 91 -9.29 -9.21 -7.51
C TRP A 91 -8.01 -9.20 -8.35
N LEU A 92 -7.64 -10.33 -8.93
CA LEU A 92 -6.48 -10.44 -9.81
C LEU A 92 -6.67 -9.64 -11.11
N ALA A 93 -7.86 -9.70 -11.72
CA ALA A 93 -8.20 -8.92 -12.89
C ALA A 93 -8.16 -7.41 -12.61
N PHE A 94 -8.64 -6.98 -11.44
CA PHE A 94 -8.51 -5.59 -10.99
C PHE A 94 -7.05 -5.18 -10.80
N GLY A 95 -6.25 -6.01 -10.12
CA GLY A 95 -4.82 -5.77 -9.93
C GLY A 95 -4.06 -5.65 -11.25
N ALA A 96 -4.37 -6.50 -12.22
CA ALA A 96 -3.79 -6.44 -13.56
C ALA A 96 -4.14 -5.12 -14.27
N ARG A 97 -5.41 -4.66 -14.20
CA ARG A 97 -5.82 -3.35 -14.76
C ARG A 97 -5.11 -2.19 -14.08
N LEU A 98 -4.95 -2.23 -12.76
CA LEU A 98 -4.22 -1.20 -12.01
C LEU A 98 -2.77 -1.10 -12.48
N VAL A 99 -2.08 -2.23 -12.63
CA VAL A 99 -0.70 -2.27 -13.14
C VAL A 99 -0.62 -1.72 -14.56
N GLN A 100 -1.59 -2.04 -15.43
CA GLN A 100 -1.66 -1.48 -16.79
C GLN A 100 -1.80 0.05 -16.77
N VAL A 101 -2.73 0.59 -15.97
CA VAL A 101 -2.91 2.05 -15.83
C VAL A 101 -1.64 2.72 -15.32
N LEU A 102 -1.02 2.17 -14.27
CA LEU A 102 0.23 2.69 -13.72
C LEU A 102 1.37 2.66 -14.74
N SER A 103 1.48 1.59 -15.51
CA SER A 103 2.50 1.45 -16.56
C SER A 103 2.34 2.52 -17.65
N VAL A 104 1.11 2.77 -18.09
CA VAL A 104 0.81 3.80 -19.10
C VAL A 104 1.10 5.20 -18.55
N LEU A 105 0.65 5.51 -17.33
CA LEU A 105 0.91 6.80 -16.70
C LEU A 105 2.40 7.06 -16.50
N LEU A 106 3.14 6.05 -16.03
CA LEU A 106 4.59 6.15 -15.83
C LEU A 106 5.33 6.33 -17.16
N GLY A 107 4.95 5.56 -18.19
CA GLY A 107 5.49 5.70 -19.54
C GLY A 107 5.22 7.08 -20.14
N ALA A 108 4.00 7.60 -19.99
CA ALA A 108 3.64 8.94 -20.42
C ALA A 108 4.42 10.02 -19.67
N GLY A 109 4.56 9.89 -18.34
CA GLY A 109 5.36 10.78 -17.51
C GLY A 109 6.83 10.82 -17.94
N ALA A 110 7.44 9.65 -18.16
CA ALA A 110 8.81 9.55 -18.65
C ALA A 110 8.97 10.17 -20.04
N ALA A 111 8.05 9.87 -20.97
CA ALA A 111 8.05 10.45 -22.31
C ALA A 111 7.89 11.98 -22.28
N LEU A 112 7.05 12.50 -21.38
CA LEU A 112 6.88 13.94 -21.18
C LEU A 112 8.16 14.60 -20.66
N VAL A 113 8.83 13.99 -19.68
CA VAL A 113 10.11 14.50 -19.16
C VAL A 113 11.18 14.54 -20.24
N VAL A 114 11.35 13.43 -20.99
CA VAL A 114 12.35 13.36 -22.08
C VAL A 114 11.99 14.32 -23.22
N GLY A 115 10.72 14.38 -23.64
CA GLY A 115 10.25 15.32 -24.66
C GLY A 115 10.48 16.78 -24.26
N ASN A 116 10.20 17.13 -23.01
CA ASN A 116 10.46 18.46 -22.46
C ASN A 116 11.97 18.81 -22.45
N THR A 117 12.86 17.83 -22.23
CA THR A 117 14.31 18.06 -22.33
C THR A 117 14.76 18.32 -23.77
N LEU A 118 14.15 17.67 -24.77
CA LEU A 118 14.46 17.88 -26.20
C LEU A 118 13.96 19.23 -26.72
N LEU A 119 12.88 19.77 -26.13
CA LEU A 119 12.28 21.05 -26.51
C LEU A 119 12.96 22.27 -25.86
N GLY A 120 14.07 22.08 -25.14
CA GLY A 120 14.84 23.20 -24.58
C GLY A 120 14.17 23.86 -23.38
N ALA A 121 13.70 23.07 -22.41
CA ALA A 121 13.21 23.60 -21.15
C ALA A 121 14.31 24.40 -20.42
N SER A 122 14.19 25.73 -20.45
CA SER A 122 15.05 26.65 -19.72
C SER A 122 15.11 26.28 -18.22
N ASP A 123 16.25 26.54 -17.55
CA ASP A 123 16.45 26.38 -16.10
C ASP A 123 15.27 26.91 -15.24
N GLY A 124 14.54 27.90 -15.75
CA GLY A 124 13.32 28.44 -15.14
C GLY A 124 12.12 27.49 -15.08
N PHE A 125 11.96 26.54 -16.01
CA PHE A 125 10.87 25.56 -15.98
C PHE A 125 11.12 24.49 -14.92
N ILE A 126 12.37 24.06 -14.74
CA ILE A 126 12.76 23.08 -13.72
C ILE A 126 12.55 23.67 -12.33
N ARG A 127 12.79 24.97 -12.14
CA ARG A 127 12.78 25.60 -10.82
C ARG A 127 11.40 25.91 -10.25
N ARG A 128 10.43 26.27 -11.09
CA ARG A 128 9.07 26.66 -10.68
C ARG A 128 8.34 25.61 -9.83
N PRO A 129 8.29 24.31 -10.20
CA PRO A 129 7.59 23.31 -9.39
C PRO A 129 8.18 23.16 -7.99
N PHE A 130 9.50 23.22 -7.84
CA PHE A 130 10.14 23.15 -6.51
C PHE A 130 9.84 24.37 -5.64
N LEU A 131 9.75 25.56 -6.23
CA LEU A 131 9.34 26.78 -5.52
C LEU A 131 7.89 26.70 -5.04
N TYR A 132 6.98 26.16 -5.85
CA TYR A 132 5.59 25.95 -5.45
C TYR A 132 5.47 24.91 -4.34
N LEU A 133 6.23 23.81 -4.43
CA LEU A 133 6.28 22.80 -3.37
C LEU A 133 6.82 23.38 -2.06
N GLY A 134 7.93 24.13 -2.11
CA GLY A 134 8.51 24.80 -0.94
C GLY A 134 7.53 25.76 -0.27
N ALA A 135 6.77 26.53 -1.05
CA ALA A 135 5.72 27.40 -0.54
C ALA A 135 4.60 26.60 0.18
N TRP A 136 4.11 25.51 -0.42
CA TRP A 136 3.09 24.65 0.18
C TRP A 136 3.57 23.96 1.46
N TYR A 137 4.79 23.44 1.48
CA TYR A 137 5.38 22.87 2.69
C TYR A 137 5.57 23.92 3.79
N GLY A 138 5.96 25.15 3.41
CA GLY A 138 6.06 26.28 4.34
C GLY A 138 4.71 26.66 4.96
N LEU A 139 3.63 26.69 4.17
CA LEU A 139 2.27 26.90 4.68
C LEU A 139 1.80 25.75 5.57
N GLY A 140 2.03 24.51 5.16
CA GLY A 140 1.67 23.33 5.94
C GLY A 140 2.38 23.29 7.30
N ALA A 141 3.70 23.55 7.31
CA ALA A 141 4.49 23.64 8.54
C ALA A 141 4.02 24.79 9.43
N GLY A 142 3.68 25.95 8.86
CA GLY A 142 3.12 27.07 9.61
C GLY A 142 1.77 26.74 10.23
N ALA A 143 0.87 26.09 9.49
CA ALA A 143 -0.43 25.65 10.01
C ALA A 143 -0.27 24.65 11.17
N VAL A 144 0.64 23.69 11.04
CA VAL A 144 0.97 22.73 12.12
C VAL A 144 1.57 23.46 13.33
N ALA A 145 2.50 24.38 13.13
CA ALA A 145 3.09 25.18 14.21
C ALA A 145 2.03 25.99 14.96
N LEU A 146 1.11 26.64 14.24
CA LEU A 146 -0.02 27.36 14.83
C LEU A 146 -0.94 26.44 15.63
N ALA A 147 -1.25 25.25 15.10
CA ALA A 147 -2.05 24.27 15.81
C ALA A 147 -1.37 23.82 17.12
N LEU A 148 -0.06 23.58 17.09
CA LEU A 148 0.72 23.22 18.27
C LEU A 148 0.76 24.36 19.31
N ILE A 149 0.98 25.60 18.87
CA ILE A 149 0.95 26.79 19.77
C ILE A 149 -0.43 26.95 20.39
N ALA A 150 -1.50 26.80 19.62
CA ALA A 150 -2.87 26.90 20.11
C ALA A 150 -3.19 25.79 21.13
N ALA A 151 -2.77 24.54 20.85
CA ALA A 151 -2.95 23.43 21.76
C ALA A 151 -2.18 23.61 23.06
N ALA A 152 -0.91 24.04 22.98
CA ALA A 152 -0.09 24.36 24.15
C ALA A 152 -0.71 25.49 24.98
N GLY A 153 -1.16 26.57 24.32
CA GLY A 153 -1.85 27.68 24.97
C GLY A 153 -3.13 27.24 25.68
N ALA A 154 -3.93 26.38 25.05
CA ALA A 154 -5.15 25.84 25.65
C ALA A 154 -4.86 24.96 26.89
N ALA A 155 -3.84 24.09 26.80
CA ALA A 155 -3.43 23.22 27.90
C ALA A 155 -2.88 24.02 29.10
N LEU A 156 -2.14 25.09 28.83
CA LEU A 156 -1.50 25.93 29.84
C LEU A 156 -2.44 26.98 30.46
N ARG A 157 -3.56 27.30 29.79
CA ARG A 157 -4.47 28.36 30.23
C ARG A 157 -4.99 28.15 31.66
N MET A 158 -5.36 26.92 32.02
CA MET A 158 -5.91 26.61 33.35
C MET A 158 -4.82 26.65 34.44
N PRO A 159 -3.67 25.96 34.32
CA PRO A 159 -2.60 26.05 35.31
C PRO A 159 -2.07 27.48 35.52
N LEU A 160 -1.93 28.27 34.45
CA LEU A 160 -1.51 29.68 34.58
C LEU A 160 -2.55 30.53 35.30
N ALA A 161 -3.85 30.28 35.10
CA ALA A 161 -4.90 31.02 35.79
C ALA A 161 -4.86 30.76 37.31
N GLU A 162 -4.67 29.51 37.73
CA GLU A 162 -4.55 29.15 39.15
C GLU A 162 -3.31 29.77 39.80
N LEU A 163 -2.17 29.70 39.12
CA LEU A 163 -0.94 30.34 39.56
C LEU A 163 -1.12 31.86 39.67
N SER A 164 -1.73 32.51 38.69
CA SER A 164 -1.92 33.96 38.72
C SER A 164 -2.77 34.44 39.90
N ARG A 165 -3.81 33.66 40.25
CA ARG A 165 -4.69 33.94 41.40
C ARG A 165 -3.94 33.84 42.72
N SER A 166 -3.01 32.89 42.87
CA SER A 166 -2.24 32.75 44.12
C SER A 166 -1.26 33.91 44.34
N TYR A 167 -0.80 34.54 43.26
CA TYR A 167 0.02 35.75 43.29
C TYR A 167 -0.79 37.06 43.33
N GLY A 168 -2.13 36.98 43.41
CA GLY A 168 -3.01 38.14 43.48
C GLY A 168 -3.06 38.97 42.19
N SER A 169 -2.61 38.44 41.06
CA SER A 169 -2.56 39.13 39.77
C SER A 169 -3.56 38.50 38.78
N PRO A 170 -4.46 39.29 38.16
CA PRO A 170 -5.34 38.77 37.12
C PRO A 170 -4.56 38.62 35.81
N PHE A 171 -3.73 37.58 35.70
CA PHE A 171 -3.04 37.28 34.45
C PHE A 171 -3.99 36.56 33.48
N VAL A 172 -4.25 37.18 32.34
CA VAL A 172 -5.06 36.58 31.27
C VAL A 172 -4.12 36.16 30.14
N LEU A 173 -4.03 34.86 29.89
CA LEU A 173 -3.30 34.32 28.74
C LEU A 173 -4.04 34.74 27.46
N HIS A 174 -3.50 35.73 26.75
CA HIS A 174 -4.02 36.13 25.46
C HIS A 174 -3.59 35.10 24.42
N GLY A 175 -4.57 34.54 23.72
CA GLY A 175 -4.32 33.63 22.61
C GLY A 175 -3.65 34.33 21.43
N LEU A 176 -3.25 33.55 20.43
CA LEU A 176 -2.66 34.11 19.22
C LEU A 176 -3.74 34.85 18.41
N ASP A 177 -3.55 36.15 18.22
CA ASP A 177 -4.43 36.96 17.39
C ASP A 177 -4.29 36.60 15.90
N LEU A 178 -5.33 36.88 15.11
CA LEU A 178 -5.38 36.62 13.67
C LEU A 178 -4.21 37.27 12.92
N LEU A 179 -3.80 38.47 13.33
CA LEU A 179 -2.64 39.15 12.73
C LEU A 179 -1.34 38.39 13.00
N HIS A 180 -1.11 37.97 14.24
CA HIS A 180 0.10 37.24 14.63
C HIS A 180 0.14 35.84 13.99
N GLY A 181 -1.02 35.16 13.90
CA GLY A 181 -1.14 33.91 13.15
C GLY A 181 -0.84 34.08 11.66
N GLY A 182 -1.37 35.15 11.05
CA GLY A 182 -1.08 35.50 9.66
C GLY A 182 0.40 35.78 9.41
N LEU A 183 1.07 36.50 10.31
CA LEU A 183 2.51 36.78 10.22
C LEU A 183 3.35 35.50 10.32
N VAL A 184 2.97 34.56 11.19
CA VAL A 184 3.64 33.25 11.28
C VAL A 184 3.50 32.49 9.97
N LEU A 185 2.29 32.41 9.41
CA LEU A 185 2.06 31.72 8.13
C LEU A 185 2.83 32.37 6.97
N LEU A 186 2.85 33.70 6.91
CA LEU A 186 3.63 34.43 5.92
C LEU A 186 5.13 34.16 6.09
N GLY A 187 5.62 34.18 7.33
CA GLY A 187 7.02 33.88 7.65
C GLY A 187 7.43 32.48 7.22
N THR A 188 6.63 31.45 7.56
CA THR A 188 6.93 30.06 7.19
C THR A 188 6.77 29.80 5.70
N LEU A 189 5.81 30.45 5.03
CA LEU A 189 5.68 30.46 3.57
C LEU A 189 6.93 31.02 2.91
N LEU A 190 7.39 32.20 3.34
CA LEU A 190 8.59 32.85 2.79
C LEU A 190 9.84 32.02 3.06
N LEU A 191 9.98 31.44 4.25
CA LEU A 191 11.07 30.52 4.59
C LEU A 191 11.07 29.27 3.72
N GLY A 192 9.91 28.63 3.52
CA GLY A 192 9.78 27.45 2.66
C GLY A 192 10.07 27.77 1.19
N TRP A 193 9.61 28.92 0.70
CA TRP A 193 9.89 29.40 -0.64
C TRP A 193 11.38 29.74 -0.83
N LEU A 194 12.01 30.46 0.10
CA LEU A 194 13.43 30.79 0.08
C LEU A 194 14.32 29.54 0.20
N GLY A 195 13.94 28.59 1.06
CA GLY A 195 14.64 27.31 1.21
C GLY A 195 14.66 26.54 -0.10
N ALA A 196 13.50 26.40 -0.77
CA ALA A 196 13.43 25.78 -2.09
C ALA A 196 14.23 26.58 -3.14
N TRP A 197 14.17 27.91 -3.10
CA TRP A 197 14.94 28.80 -3.99
C TRP A 197 16.45 28.56 -3.88
N LEU A 198 16.98 28.46 -2.66
CA LEU A 198 18.38 28.22 -2.36
C LEU A 198 18.83 26.82 -2.80
N VAL A 199 18.08 25.78 -2.41
CA VAL A 199 18.41 24.39 -2.70
C VAL A 199 18.41 24.13 -4.20
N THR A 200 17.35 24.51 -4.90
CA THR A 200 17.28 24.30 -6.36
C THR A 200 18.32 25.15 -7.09
N GLY A 201 18.58 26.38 -6.65
CA GLY A 201 19.61 27.23 -7.25
C GLY A 201 21.04 26.72 -7.01
N HIS A 202 21.30 26.05 -5.89
CA HIS A 202 22.58 25.40 -5.63
C HIS A 202 22.76 24.16 -6.51
N PHE A 203 21.73 23.30 -6.62
CA PHE A 203 21.77 22.07 -7.41
C PHE A 203 21.96 22.33 -8.92
N LEU A 204 21.28 23.33 -9.46
CA LEU A 204 21.45 23.72 -10.88
C LEU A 204 22.83 24.29 -11.19
N ARG A 205 23.52 24.87 -10.19
CA ARG A 205 24.89 25.38 -10.38
C ARG A 205 25.94 24.27 -10.41
N GLN A 206 25.70 23.15 -9.72
CA GLN A 206 26.63 22.02 -9.67
C GLN A 206 26.54 21.09 -10.88
N THR A 207 25.42 21.10 -11.60
CA THR A 207 25.14 20.19 -12.71
C THR A 207 25.46 20.79 -14.08
N ARG A 208 26.02 22.01 -14.15
CA ARG A 208 26.60 22.54 -15.38
C ARG A 208 27.90 21.77 -15.68
N PRO A 209 28.02 21.11 -16.85
CA PRO A 209 29.30 20.59 -17.30
C PRO A 209 30.26 21.77 -17.43
N THR A 210 31.42 21.70 -16.77
CA THR A 210 32.54 22.55 -17.12
C THR A 210 33.07 22.08 -18.45
N ASP A 211 32.84 22.85 -19.52
CA ASP A 211 33.50 22.65 -20.79
C ASP A 211 35.02 22.78 -20.58
N THR A 212 35.71 21.65 -20.56
CA THR A 212 37.18 21.54 -20.69
C THR A 212 37.50 20.54 -21.76
#